data_AF-A0A2G1QQK8-F1
#
_entry.id   AF-A0A2G1QQK8-F1
#
_cell.length_a   1.000
_cell.length_b   1.000
_cell.length_c   1.000
_cell.angle_alpha   90.00
_cell.angle_beta   90.00
_cell.angle_gamma   90.00
#
_symmetry.space_group_name_H-M   'P 1'
#
loop_
_entity.id
_entity.type
_entity.pdbx_description
1 polymer ?
#
loop_
_entity_poly.entity_id
_entity_poly.type
_entity_poly.pdbx_seq_one_letter_code
_entity_poly.pdbx_strand_id
1 'polypeptide(L)'
;MGLRTLLLALALVLGLGLEANSAPDETLGSLLDQTVERLAANDLAGARTFSEQAESLARGLAAPDPQQFANALNNLAYVLFRLGTEPDRSRALWQEALVFLEQGGQRHSDAWFRAVANLVAARRTWGEMDAARRLVGETLAGARGTPGEAQAMSLAADFDFQAGDYVASARLFDELLDAHPGQLRPVFGALYVALAKPPTRASMPGTWTRRWRWRRRRRT
;
A
#
# COMPACT_ATOMS: atom_id res chain seq x y z
N MET A 1 -3.84 -47.28 27.47
CA MET A 1 -2.69 -46.72 26.71
C MET A 1 -3.14 -46.51 25.28
N GLY A 2 -3.07 -45.28 24.77
CA GLY A 2 -3.59 -44.94 23.44
C GLY A 2 -2.62 -45.33 22.33
N LEU A 3 -3.16 -45.53 21.12
CA LEU A 3 -2.38 -45.83 19.90
C LEU A 3 -1.23 -44.84 19.68
N ARG A 4 -1.45 -43.57 20.06
CA ARG A 4 -0.48 -42.48 19.95
C ARG A 4 0.76 -42.65 20.85
N THR A 5 0.58 -43.16 22.08
CA THR A 5 1.69 -43.47 22.99
C THR A 5 2.51 -44.67 22.51
N LEU A 6 1.88 -45.65 21.85
CA LEU A 6 2.56 -46.79 21.24
C LEU A 6 3.41 -46.38 20.04
N LEU A 7 2.89 -45.49 19.18
CA LEU A 7 3.61 -44.99 18.01
C LEU A 7 4.83 -44.13 18.39
N LEU A 8 4.70 -43.30 19.43
CA LEU A 8 5.82 -42.49 19.94
C LEU A 8 6.91 -43.35 20.56
N ALA A 9 6.53 -44.37 21.35
CA ALA A 9 7.50 -45.32 21.91
C ALA A 9 8.22 -46.14 20.83
N LEU A 10 7.50 -46.54 19.77
CA LEU A 10 8.06 -47.31 18.67
C LEU A 10 9.03 -46.47 17.81
N ALA A 11 8.72 -45.18 17.56
CA ALA A 11 9.60 -44.27 16.85
C ALA A 11 10.91 -44.00 17.62
N LEU A 12 10.84 -43.88 18.94
CA LEU A 12 12.00 -43.68 19.82
C LEU A 12 12.94 -44.90 19.81
N VAL A 13 12.37 -46.11 19.78
CA VAL A 13 13.16 -47.38 19.74
C VAL A 13 13.85 -47.59 18.39
N LEU A 14 13.26 -47.11 17.30
CA LEU A 14 13.78 -47.30 15.95
C LEU A 14 14.77 -46.21 15.50
N GLY A 15 15.05 -45.20 16.33
CA GLY A 15 15.94 -44.10 15.95
C GLY A 15 15.44 -43.31 14.72
N LEU A 16 14.16 -43.48 14.36
CA LEU A 16 13.50 -42.65 13.37
C LEU A 16 13.31 -41.30 14.05
N GLY A 17 14.23 -40.38 13.77
CA GLY A 17 13.99 -38.97 14.00
C GLY A 17 12.66 -38.63 13.34
N LEU A 18 11.60 -38.56 14.14
CA LEU A 18 10.54 -37.62 13.88
C LEU A 18 11.24 -36.27 14.03
N GLU A 19 11.94 -35.86 12.97
CA GLU A 19 11.92 -34.46 12.60
C GLU A 19 10.43 -34.15 12.58
N ALA A 20 9.94 -33.61 13.70
CA ALA A 20 8.88 -32.65 13.65
C ALA A 20 9.33 -31.74 12.51
N ASN A 21 8.72 -31.94 11.34
CA ASN A 21 8.78 -31.00 10.25
C ASN A 21 8.43 -29.69 10.93
N SER A 22 9.47 -28.93 11.29
CA SER A 22 9.32 -27.68 12.01
C SER A 22 8.61 -26.86 10.97
N ALA A 23 7.28 -26.72 11.13
CA ALA A 23 6.50 -25.79 10.36
C ALA A 23 7.35 -24.51 10.33
N PRO A 24 7.66 -23.96 9.14
CA PRO A 24 8.52 -22.80 9.03
C PRO A 24 8.04 -21.80 10.07
N ASP A 25 8.93 -21.40 10.98
CA ASP A 25 8.61 -20.70 12.24
C ASP A 25 7.48 -19.70 11.95
N GLU A 26 6.25 -20.06 12.33
CA GLU A 26 5.02 -19.50 11.73
C GLU A 26 4.77 -18.13 12.36
N THR A 27 5.62 -17.19 11.97
CA THR A 27 5.64 -15.82 12.42
C THR A 27 4.68 -15.01 11.58
N LEU A 28 4.17 -13.92 12.18
CA LEU A 28 3.31 -13.00 11.45
C LEU A 28 4.00 -12.45 10.19
N GLY A 29 5.29 -12.12 10.28
CA GLY A 29 6.10 -11.71 9.12
C GLY A 29 6.10 -12.75 7.99
N SER A 30 6.37 -14.03 8.32
CA SER A 30 6.38 -15.10 7.32
C SER A 30 5.01 -15.29 6.64
N LEU A 31 3.91 -15.19 7.39
CA LEU A 31 2.56 -15.30 6.81
C LEU A 31 2.23 -14.12 5.89
N LEU A 32 2.68 -12.91 6.24
CA LEU A 32 2.53 -11.72 5.40
C LEU A 32 3.32 -11.87 4.09
N ASP A 33 4.57 -12.34 4.16
CA ASP A 33 5.41 -12.55 2.99
C ASP A 33 4.82 -13.61 2.07
N GLN A 34 4.40 -14.76 2.62
CA GLN A 34 3.73 -15.82 1.86
C GLN A 34 2.44 -15.32 1.20
N THR A 35 1.66 -14.48 1.88
CA THR A 35 0.46 -13.86 1.29
C THR A 35 0.82 -13.03 0.06
N VAL A 36 1.86 -12.19 0.15
CA VAL A 36 2.31 -11.35 -0.96
C VAL A 36 2.85 -12.19 -2.12
N GLU A 37 3.62 -13.24 -1.84
CA GLU A 37 4.12 -14.18 -2.84
C GLU A 37 2.98 -14.86 -3.60
N ARG A 38 1.94 -15.33 -2.91
CA ARG A 38 0.77 -15.95 -3.55
C ARG A 38 -0.02 -14.95 -4.39
N LEU A 39 -0.19 -13.71 -3.90
CA LEU A 39 -0.80 -12.64 -4.68
C LEU A 39 -0.02 -12.34 -5.97
N ALA A 40 1.32 -12.31 -5.90
CA ALA A 40 2.18 -12.09 -7.06
C ALA A 40 2.11 -13.24 -8.07
N ALA A 41 1.95 -14.48 -7.60
CA ALA A 41 1.71 -15.66 -8.43
C ALA A 41 0.25 -15.79 -8.93
N ASN A 42 -0.63 -14.85 -8.57
CA ASN A 42 -2.07 -14.90 -8.82
C ASN A 42 -2.77 -16.15 -8.24
N ASP A 43 -2.18 -16.78 -7.23
CA ASP A 43 -2.76 -17.86 -6.43
C ASP A 43 -3.67 -17.26 -5.34
N LEU A 44 -4.90 -16.89 -5.72
CA LEU A 44 -5.83 -16.24 -4.79
C LEU A 44 -6.32 -17.19 -3.68
N ALA A 45 -6.35 -18.51 -3.94
CA ALA A 45 -6.72 -19.49 -2.93
C ALA A 45 -5.64 -19.62 -1.86
N GLY A 46 -4.37 -19.75 -2.26
CA GLY A 46 -3.24 -19.75 -1.34
C GLY A 46 -3.11 -18.42 -0.59
N ALA A 47 -3.27 -17.30 -1.29
CA ALA A 47 -3.23 -15.97 -0.65
C ALA A 47 -4.32 -15.82 0.42
N ARG A 48 -5.53 -16.35 0.17
CA ARG A 48 -6.61 -16.37 1.14
C ARG A 48 -6.21 -17.13 2.39
N THR A 49 -5.73 -18.36 2.24
CA THR A 49 -5.29 -19.20 3.37
C THR A 49 -4.26 -18.48 4.25
N PHE A 50 -3.18 -17.96 3.66
CA PHE A 50 -2.14 -17.28 4.45
C PHE A 50 -2.60 -15.96 5.05
N SER A 51 -3.43 -15.19 4.35
CA SER A 51 -3.96 -13.92 4.87
C SER A 51 -4.95 -14.12 6.03
N GLU A 52 -5.78 -15.18 6.01
CA GLU A 52 -6.66 -15.55 7.13
C GLU A 52 -5.85 -16.03 8.34
N GLN A 53 -4.79 -16.80 8.11
CA GLN A 53 -3.85 -17.20 9.18
C GLN A 53 -3.13 -15.99 9.79
N ALA A 54 -2.64 -15.06 8.95
CA ALA A 54 -1.98 -13.84 9.39
C ALA A 54 -2.89 -12.97 10.25
N GLU A 55 -4.16 -12.81 9.84
CA GLU A 55 -5.14 -12.03 10.59
C GLU A 55 -5.46 -12.66 11.95
N SER A 56 -5.68 -13.97 11.98
CA SER A 56 -5.92 -14.73 13.21
C SER A 56 -4.73 -14.61 14.18
N LEU A 57 -3.50 -14.79 13.69
CA LEU A 57 -2.30 -14.66 14.50
C LEU A 57 -2.13 -13.23 15.02
N ALA A 58 -2.29 -12.22 14.15
CA ALA A 58 -2.15 -10.81 14.52
C ALA A 58 -3.13 -10.40 15.63
N ARG A 59 -4.38 -10.90 15.58
CA ARG A 59 -5.38 -10.67 16.65
C ARG A 59 -5.08 -11.40 17.95
N GLY A 60 -4.36 -12.52 17.88
CA GLY A 60 -3.95 -13.30 19.05
C GLY A 60 -2.75 -12.72 19.80
N LEU A 61 -1.99 -11.82 19.18
CA LEU A 61 -0.84 -11.17 19.82
C LEU A 61 -1.30 -10.13 20.86
N ALA A 62 -0.72 -10.16 22.06
CA ALA A 62 -1.05 -9.20 23.12
C ALA A 62 -0.61 -7.76 22.79
N ALA A 63 0.47 -7.62 22.03
CA ALA A 63 1.01 -6.34 21.58
C ALA A 63 1.66 -6.52 20.19
N PRO A 64 0.86 -6.61 19.12
CA PRO A 64 1.40 -6.77 17.78
C PRO A 64 2.14 -5.49 17.34
N ASP A 65 3.16 -5.65 16.50
CA ASP A 65 3.73 -4.51 15.78
C ASP A 65 2.61 -3.82 14.97
N PRO A 66 2.44 -2.49 15.10
CA PRO A 66 1.30 -1.83 14.49
C PRO A 66 1.26 -1.96 12.96
N GLN A 67 2.41 -1.97 12.30
CA GLN A 67 2.47 -2.09 10.84
C GLN A 67 2.15 -3.52 10.40
N GLN A 68 2.68 -4.54 11.09
CA GLN A 68 2.36 -5.93 10.77
C GLN A 68 0.88 -6.24 10.99
N PHE A 69 0.28 -5.74 12.07
CA PHE A 69 -1.16 -5.89 12.32
C PHE A 69 -2.00 -5.29 11.19
N ALA A 70 -1.72 -4.04 10.83
CA ALA A 70 -2.42 -3.38 9.74
C ALA A 70 -2.19 -4.05 8.37
N ASN A 71 -0.99 -4.56 8.11
CA ASN A 71 -0.68 -5.31 6.89
C ASN A 71 -1.47 -6.62 6.82
N ALA A 72 -1.68 -7.33 7.93
CA ALA A 72 -2.49 -8.55 7.97
C ALA A 72 -3.94 -8.26 7.56
N LEU A 73 -4.55 -7.24 8.16
CA LEU A 73 -5.90 -6.80 7.80
C LEU A 73 -5.98 -6.32 6.34
N ASN A 74 -5.04 -5.49 5.91
CA ASN A 74 -4.98 -4.97 4.55
C ASN A 74 -4.87 -6.08 3.50
N ASN A 75 -4.02 -7.07 3.74
CA ASN A 75 -3.78 -8.14 2.78
C ASN A 75 -5.01 -9.05 2.63
N LEU A 76 -5.64 -9.43 3.75
CA LEU A 76 -6.90 -10.19 3.70
C LEU A 76 -8.00 -9.38 3.01
N ALA A 77 -8.14 -8.08 3.34
CA ALA A 77 -9.10 -7.20 2.67
C ALA A 77 -8.91 -7.18 1.15
N TYR A 78 -7.65 -7.07 0.69
CA TYR A 78 -7.31 -7.07 -0.72
C TYR A 78 -7.60 -8.43 -1.39
N VAL A 79 -7.29 -9.55 -0.73
CA VAL A 79 -7.62 -10.89 -1.24
C VAL A 79 -9.13 -11.06 -1.39
N LEU A 80 -9.93 -10.68 -0.38
CA LEU A 80 -11.38 -10.75 -0.42
C LEU A 80 -11.97 -9.85 -1.52
N PHE A 81 -11.40 -8.68 -1.73
CA PHE A 81 -11.76 -7.79 -2.83
C PHE A 81 -11.48 -8.42 -4.20
N ARG A 82 -10.30 -9.02 -4.39
CA ARG A 82 -9.90 -9.69 -5.63
C ARG A 82 -10.75 -10.92 -5.94
N LEU A 83 -11.19 -11.64 -4.91
CA LEU A 83 -12.08 -12.80 -5.03
C LEU A 83 -13.54 -12.39 -5.25
N GLY A 84 -13.95 -11.23 -4.75
CA GLY A 84 -15.34 -10.76 -4.83
C GLY A 84 -16.32 -11.53 -3.94
N THR A 85 -15.85 -12.30 -2.97
CA THR A 85 -16.69 -13.19 -2.15
C THR A 85 -17.31 -12.52 -0.93
N GLU A 86 -16.59 -11.59 -0.29
CA GLU A 86 -16.99 -10.98 0.99
C GLU A 86 -16.73 -9.45 0.99
N PRO A 87 -17.50 -8.67 0.19
CA PRO A 87 -17.24 -7.24 -0.01
C PRO A 87 -17.34 -6.41 1.29
N ASP A 88 -18.31 -6.71 2.15
CA ASP A 88 -18.47 -5.98 3.42
C ASP A 88 -17.33 -6.25 4.40
N ARG A 89 -16.85 -7.50 4.47
CA ARG A 89 -15.69 -7.87 5.30
C ARG A 89 -14.41 -7.22 4.76
N SER A 90 -14.22 -7.22 3.44
CA SER A 90 -13.10 -6.52 2.79
C SER A 90 -13.06 -5.04 3.17
N ARG A 91 -14.20 -4.34 3.04
CA ARG A 91 -14.34 -2.95 3.47
C ARG A 91 -14.01 -2.76 4.95
N ALA A 92 -14.59 -3.58 5.82
CA ALA A 92 -14.43 -3.46 7.27
C ALA A 92 -12.96 -3.62 7.68
N LEU A 93 -12.25 -4.59 7.10
CA LEU A 93 -10.84 -4.84 7.39
C LEU A 93 -9.92 -3.66 7.02
N TRP A 94 -10.13 -3.02 5.86
CA TRP A 94 -9.37 -1.80 5.53
C TRP A 94 -9.68 -0.64 6.47
N GLN A 95 -10.95 -0.45 6.83
CA GLN A 95 -11.35 0.61 7.77
C GLN A 95 -10.75 0.35 9.16
N GLU A 96 -10.77 -0.89 9.62
CA GLU A 96 -10.17 -1.30 10.89
C GLU A 96 -8.67 -1.04 10.91
N ALA A 97 -7.94 -1.41 9.84
CA ALA A 97 -6.51 -1.14 9.73
C ALA A 97 -6.17 0.37 9.86
N LEU A 98 -6.97 1.22 9.21
CA LEU A 98 -6.80 2.68 9.27
C LEU A 98 -7.08 3.23 10.67
N VAL A 99 -8.21 2.83 11.27
CA VAL A 99 -8.59 3.26 12.63
C VAL A 99 -7.53 2.83 13.65
N PHE A 100 -7.05 1.59 13.56
CA PHE A 100 -6.02 1.06 14.44
C PHE A 100 -4.71 1.87 14.35
N LEU A 101 -4.23 2.14 13.13
CA LEU A 101 -3.02 2.94 12.92
C LEU A 101 -3.20 4.39 13.39
N GLU A 102 -4.36 4.99 13.15
CA GLU A 102 -4.64 6.37 13.59
C GLU A 102 -4.68 6.51 15.10
N GLN A 103 -5.35 5.58 15.80
CA GLN A 103 -5.38 5.54 17.26
C GLN A 103 -3.99 5.28 17.86
N GLY A 104 -3.14 4.53 17.16
CA GLY A 104 -1.74 4.30 17.52
C GLY A 104 -0.78 5.43 17.13
N GLY A 105 -1.27 6.55 16.59
CA GLY A 105 -0.41 7.66 16.15
C GLY A 105 0.45 7.35 14.92
N GLN A 106 0.12 6.29 14.17
CA GLN A 106 0.80 5.82 12.96
C GLN A 106 0.10 6.29 11.68
N ARG A 107 -0.66 7.39 11.74
CA ARG A 107 -1.21 8.05 10.56
C ARG A 107 -0.06 8.44 9.62
N HIS A 108 -0.26 8.24 8.31
CA HIS A 108 0.76 8.44 7.26
C HIS A 108 2.00 7.53 7.35
N SER A 109 1.95 6.44 8.12
CA SER A 109 2.92 5.34 7.98
C SER A 109 2.75 4.62 6.63
N ASP A 110 3.74 3.81 6.25
CA ASP A 110 3.68 3.02 5.01
C ASP A 110 2.46 2.07 4.99
N ALA A 111 2.18 1.40 6.12
CA ALA A 111 1.00 0.54 6.26
C ALA A 111 -0.31 1.34 6.13
N TRP A 112 -0.36 2.55 6.68
CA TRP A 112 -1.53 3.43 6.57
C TRP A 112 -1.77 3.83 5.10
N PHE A 113 -0.73 4.27 4.38
CA PHE A 113 -0.86 4.63 2.97
C PHE A 113 -1.25 3.45 2.08
N ARG A 114 -0.73 2.24 2.35
CA ARG A 114 -1.13 1.02 1.63
C ARG A 114 -2.62 0.74 1.81
N ALA A 115 -3.14 0.81 3.04
CA ALA A 115 -4.55 0.59 3.33
C ALA A 115 -5.44 1.67 2.67
N VAL A 116 -5.05 2.95 2.72
CA VAL A 116 -5.77 4.03 2.03
C VAL A 116 -5.80 3.80 0.53
N ALA A 117 -4.65 3.53 -0.10
CA ALA A 117 -4.56 3.35 -1.54
C ALA A 117 -5.46 2.19 -2.03
N ASN A 118 -5.44 1.06 -1.32
CA ASN A 118 -6.28 -0.09 -1.63
C ASN A 118 -7.77 0.22 -1.44
N LEU A 119 -8.14 0.91 -0.35
CA LEU A 119 -9.53 1.31 -0.13
C LEU A 119 -10.02 2.31 -1.17
N VAL A 120 -9.19 3.27 -1.58
CA VAL A 120 -9.49 4.21 -2.67
C VAL A 120 -9.75 3.45 -3.97
N ALA A 121 -8.87 2.52 -4.34
CA ALA A 121 -9.03 1.68 -5.52
C ALA A 121 -10.33 0.86 -5.46
N ALA A 122 -10.60 0.20 -4.34
CA ALA A 122 -11.80 -0.61 -4.16
C ALA A 122 -13.08 0.21 -4.25
N ARG A 123 -13.12 1.41 -3.62
CA ARG A 123 -14.26 2.34 -3.70
C ARG A 123 -14.57 2.73 -5.14
N ARG A 124 -13.55 2.95 -5.98
CA ARG A 124 -13.75 3.22 -7.41
C ARG A 124 -14.40 2.04 -8.12
N THR A 125 -13.94 0.82 -7.85
CA THR A 125 -14.53 -0.41 -8.40
C THR A 125 -15.98 -0.61 -7.93
N TRP A 126 -16.30 -0.23 -6.70
CA TRP A 126 -17.67 -0.25 -6.17
C TRP A 126 -18.55 0.91 -6.68
N GLY A 127 -18.03 1.80 -7.53
CA GLY A 127 -18.78 2.96 -8.07
C GLY A 127 -18.87 4.16 -7.13
N GLU A 128 -18.12 4.15 -6.02
CA GLU A 128 -18.18 5.16 -4.96
C GLU A 128 -17.16 6.28 -5.19
N MET A 129 -17.24 6.90 -6.37
CA MET A 129 -16.24 7.88 -6.81
C MET A 129 -16.12 9.09 -5.88
N ASP A 130 -17.23 9.60 -5.36
CA ASP A 130 -17.23 10.75 -4.44
C ASP A 130 -16.58 10.42 -3.10
N ALA A 131 -16.82 9.21 -2.59
CA ALA A 131 -16.18 8.74 -1.36
C ALA A 131 -14.67 8.53 -1.55
N ALA A 132 -14.27 7.98 -2.70
CA ALA A 132 -12.85 7.84 -3.06
C ALA A 132 -12.17 9.21 -3.18
N ARG A 133 -12.79 10.17 -3.87
CA ARG A 133 -12.26 11.54 -4.02
C ARG A 133 -12.12 12.25 -2.67
N ARG A 134 -13.11 12.10 -1.79
CA ARG A 134 -13.06 12.65 -0.43
C ARG A 134 -11.89 12.08 0.37
N LEU A 135 -11.75 10.75 0.39
CA LEU A 135 -10.66 10.07 1.11
C LEU A 135 -9.28 10.51 0.62
N VAL A 136 -9.09 10.64 -0.70
CA VAL A 136 -7.86 11.16 -1.30
C VAL A 136 -7.60 12.61 -0.89
N GLY A 137 -8.62 13.46 -0.94
CA GLY A 137 -8.51 14.87 -0.56
C GLY A 137 -8.16 15.06 0.91
N GLU A 138 -8.81 14.32 1.81
CA GLU A 138 -8.53 14.32 3.25
C GLU A 138 -7.12 13.80 3.56
N THR A 139 -6.68 12.77 2.83
CA THR A 139 -5.32 12.22 2.93
C THR A 139 -4.28 13.27 2.53
N LEU A 140 -4.46 13.91 1.37
CA LEU A 140 -3.55 14.95 0.91
C LEU A 140 -3.52 16.16 1.85
N ALA A 141 -4.68 16.64 2.30
CA ALA A 141 -4.78 17.77 3.20
C ALA A 141 -4.11 17.49 4.55
N GLY A 142 -4.33 16.29 5.12
CA GLY A 142 -3.74 15.89 6.39
C GLY A 142 -2.22 15.68 6.32
N ALA A 143 -1.70 15.28 5.16
CA ALA A 143 -0.29 14.98 4.99
C ALA A 143 0.59 16.20 4.66
N ARG A 144 0.02 17.37 4.35
CA ARG A 144 0.78 18.58 4.02
C ARG A 144 1.74 18.97 5.15
N GLY A 145 3.01 19.18 4.82
CA GLY A 145 4.05 19.52 5.80
C GLY A 145 4.48 18.36 6.71
N THR A 146 4.02 17.14 6.45
CA THR A 146 4.46 15.93 7.16
C THR A 146 5.42 15.11 6.31
N PRO A 147 6.18 14.16 6.88
CA PRO A 147 7.01 13.24 6.09
C PRO A 147 6.23 12.42 5.03
N GLY A 148 4.90 12.28 5.18
CA GLY A 148 4.04 11.56 4.24
C GLY A 148 3.45 12.41 3.11
N GLU A 149 3.81 13.70 3.00
CA GLU A 149 3.23 14.61 2.00
C GLU A 149 3.41 14.08 0.56
N ALA A 150 4.60 13.56 0.26
CA ALA A 150 4.93 13.08 -1.07
C ALA A 150 4.14 11.81 -1.47
N GLN A 151 3.96 10.89 -0.53
CA GLN A 151 3.13 9.69 -0.71
C GLN A 151 1.66 10.10 -0.94
N ALA A 152 1.16 11.07 -0.17
CA ALA A 152 -0.20 11.57 -0.34
C ALA A 152 -0.42 12.29 -1.68
N MET A 153 0.55 13.10 -2.14
CA MET A 153 0.54 13.68 -3.48
C MET A 153 0.55 12.62 -4.57
N SER A 154 1.38 11.57 -4.41
CA SER A 154 1.45 10.47 -5.38
C SER A 154 0.14 9.71 -5.48
N LEU A 155 -0.49 9.40 -4.34
CA LEU A 155 -1.82 8.79 -4.28
C LEU A 155 -2.87 9.66 -4.98
N ALA A 156 -2.87 10.96 -4.73
CA ALA A 156 -3.81 11.88 -5.34
C ALA A 156 -3.60 12.03 -6.86
N ALA A 157 -2.34 12.10 -7.30
CA ALA A 157 -1.99 12.17 -8.71
C ALA A 157 -2.40 10.89 -9.47
N ASP A 158 -2.18 9.72 -8.87
CA ASP A 158 -2.64 8.44 -9.43
C ASP A 158 -4.18 8.38 -9.50
N PHE A 159 -4.86 8.77 -8.42
CA PHE A 159 -6.33 8.82 -8.40
C PHE A 159 -6.88 9.68 -9.55
N ASP A 160 -6.38 10.91 -9.72
CA ASP A 160 -6.83 11.81 -10.78
C ASP A 160 -6.47 11.27 -12.18
N PHE A 161 -5.28 10.67 -12.35
CA PHE A 161 -4.89 10.03 -13.60
C PHE A 161 -5.88 8.93 -14.01
N GLN A 162 -6.18 8.04 -13.06
CA GLN A 162 -7.07 6.91 -13.29
C GLN A 162 -8.53 7.34 -13.43
N ALA A 163 -8.91 8.50 -12.87
CA ALA A 163 -10.22 9.13 -13.08
C ALA A 163 -10.32 9.91 -14.41
N GLY A 164 -9.22 10.03 -15.18
CA GLY A 164 -9.17 10.75 -16.44
C GLY A 164 -8.92 12.27 -16.30
N ASP A 165 -8.71 12.78 -15.09
CA ASP A 165 -8.32 14.17 -14.85
C ASP A 165 -6.80 14.33 -14.95
N TYR A 166 -6.30 14.18 -16.17
CA TYR A 166 -4.87 14.28 -16.46
C TYR A 166 -4.29 15.67 -16.13
N VAL A 167 -5.13 16.71 -16.13
CA VAL A 167 -4.68 18.07 -15.80
C VAL A 167 -4.45 18.21 -14.30
N ALA A 168 -5.36 17.71 -13.46
CA ALA A 168 -5.16 17.70 -12.01
C ALA A 168 -3.97 16.80 -11.62
N SER A 169 -3.89 15.60 -12.21
CA SER A 169 -2.76 14.69 -12.01
C SER A 169 -1.41 15.34 -12.35
N ALA A 170 -1.29 15.96 -13.53
CA ALA A 170 -0.05 16.63 -13.95
C ALA A 170 0.33 17.80 -13.04
N ARG A 171 -0.64 18.51 -12.46
CA ARG A 171 -0.36 19.59 -11.49
C ARG A 171 0.22 19.06 -10.20
N LEU A 172 -0.31 17.94 -9.69
CA LEU A 172 0.20 17.30 -8.48
C LEU A 172 1.59 16.73 -8.69
N PHE A 173 1.88 16.15 -9.86
CA PHE A 173 3.26 15.76 -10.20
C PHE A 173 4.19 16.97 -10.28
N ASP A 174 3.79 18.08 -10.90
CA ASP A 174 4.60 19.32 -10.95
C ASP A 174 4.88 19.85 -9.53
N GLU A 175 3.88 19.83 -8.65
CA GLU A 175 4.03 20.23 -7.24
C GLU A 175 4.97 19.29 -6.47
N LEU A 176 4.83 17.97 -6.67
CA LEU A 176 5.69 16.97 -6.05
C LEU A 176 7.15 17.12 -6.49
N LEU A 177 7.39 17.46 -7.76
CA LEU A 177 8.74 17.76 -8.28
C LEU A 177 9.33 19.04 -7.66
N ASP A 178 8.50 20.06 -7.44
CA ASP A 178 8.93 21.33 -6.84
C ASP A 178 9.19 21.19 -5.33
N ALA A 179 8.40 20.39 -4.60
CA ALA A 179 8.48 20.23 -3.15
C ALA A 179 9.42 19.09 -2.69
N HIS A 180 9.45 17.96 -3.41
CA HIS A 180 10.15 16.73 -3.02
C HIS A 180 11.03 16.16 -4.16
N PRO A 181 11.97 16.95 -4.73
CA PRO A 181 12.73 16.56 -5.94
C PRO A 181 13.56 15.27 -5.76
N GLY A 182 13.96 14.93 -4.54
CA GLY A 182 14.74 13.73 -4.24
C GLY A 182 13.97 12.42 -4.36
N GLN A 183 12.64 12.44 -4.20
CA GLN A 183 11.80 11.24 -4.24
C GLN A 183 11.44 10.80 -5.67
N LEU A 184 11.36 11.74 -6.62
CA LEU A 184 11.07 11.42 -8.03
C LEU A 184 12.32 11.19 -8.87
N ARG A 185 13.51 11.57 -8.38
CA ARG A 185 14.79 11.41 -9.08
C ARG A 185 15.15 9.95 -9.41
N PRO A 186 14.89 8.94 -8.55
CA PRO A 186 15.11 7.54 -8.89
C PRO A 186 14.08 7.00 -9.90
N VAL A 187 12.85 7.51 -9.85
CA VAL A 187 11.71 7.03 -10.66
C VAL A 187 11.73 7.60 -12.07
N PHE A 188 12.19 8.84 -12.25
CA PHE A 188 12.15 9.56 -13.54
C PHE A 188 13.51 10.13 -13.99
N GLY A 189 14.62 9.57 -13.50
CA GLY A 189 15.96 10.19 -13.55
C GLY A 189 16.40 10.84 -14.87
N ALA A 190 16.15 10.23 -16.02
CA ALA A 190 16.56 10.79 -17.31
C ALA A 190 15.57 11.82 -17.89
N LEU A 191 14.26 11.55 -17.80
CA LEU A 191 13.21 12.44 -18.32
C LEU A 191 13.12 13.72 -17.47
N TYR A 192 13.32 13.59 -16.17
CA TYR A 192 13.31 14.68 -15.20
C TYR A 192 14.47 15.65 -15.39
N VAL A 193 15.71 15.18 -15.60
CA VAL A 193 16.86 16.06 -15.89
C VAL A 193 16.66 16.84 -17.20
N ALA A 194 15.97 16.25 -18.17
CA ALA A 194 15.65 16.91 -19.44
C ALA A 194 14.56 17.99 -19.30
N LEU A 195 13.57 17.78 -18.44
CA LEU A 195 12.44 18.71 -18.22
C LEU A 195 12.69 19.76 -17.13
N ALA A 196 13.54 19.46 -16.14
CA ALA A 196 13.91 20.36 -15.04
C ALA A 196 15.00 21.36 -15.43
N LYS A 197 15.73 21.13 -16.53
CA LYS A 197 16.59 22.17 -17.11
C LYS A 197 15.70 23.24 -17.75
N PRO A 198 15.88 24.54 -17.42
CA PRO A 198 15.18 25.58 -18.15
C PRO A 198 15.55 25.44 -19.64
N PRO A 199 14.59 25.43 -20.57
CA PRO A 199 14.93 25.34 -21.99
C PRO A 199 15.84 26.52 -22.34
N THR A 200 16.98 26.24 -22.95
CA THR A 200 17.76 27.30 -23.58
C THR A 200 16.90 27.93 -24.67
N ARG A 201 17.00 29.25 -24.83
CA ARG A 201 16.13 30.07 -25.70
C ARG A 201 16.05 29.57 -27.16
N ALA A 202 16.98 28.70 -27.56
CA ALA A 202 17.10 28.11 -28.89
C ALA A 202 16.20 26.88 -29.14
N SER A 203 15.55 26.28 -28.13
CA SER A 203 14.80 25.01 -28.30
C SER A 203 13.28 25.10 -28.06
N MET A 204 12.69 26.29 -28.03
CA MET A 204 11.24 26.45 -27.79
C MET A 204 10.42 26.66 -29.09
N PRO A 205 9.40 25.82 -29.36
CA PRO A 205 8.28 26.20 -30.23
C PRO A 205 7.47 27.34 -29.59
N GLY A 206 7.00 28.30 -30.40
CA GLY A 206 6.46 29.59 -29.95
C GLY A 206 5.32 29.52 -28.91
N THR A 207 4.59 28.40 -28.81
CA THR A 207 3.49 28.18 -27.87
C THR A 207 3.93 28.03 -26.41
N TRP A 208 5.18 27.61 -26.15
CA TRP A 208 5.71 27.37 -24.79
C TRP A 208 6.23 28.64 -24.08
N THR A 209 6.48 29.72 -24.82
CA THR A 209 7.02 30.97 -24.25
C THR A 209 6.02 31.74 -23.38
N ARG A 210 4.71 31.49 -23.52
CA ARG A 210 3.66 32.18 -22.74
C ARG A 210 3.50 31.64 -21.32
N ARG A 211 3.64 30.32 -21.12
CA ARG A 211 3.48 29.67 -19.80
C ARG A 211 4.60 30.06 -18.81
N TRP A 212 5.81 30.26 -19.32
CA TRP A 212 6.98 30.59 -18.49
C TRP A 212 7.08 32.06 -18.06
N ARG A 213 6.51 33.02 -18.81
CA ARG A 213 6.43 34.43 -18.37
C ARG A 213 5.59 34.59 -17.11
N TRP A 214 4.63 33.70 -16.89
CA TRP A 214 3.78 33.71 -15.69
C TRP A 214 4.53 33.28 -14.42
N ARG A 215 5.42 32.28 -14.48
CA ARG A 215 6.21 31.81 -13.31
C ARG A 215 7.21 32.86 -12.78
N ARG A 216 7.75 33.77 -13.61
CA ARG A 216 8.68 34.83 -13.15
C ARG A 216 8.01 36.02 -12.45
N ARG A 217 6.75 36.35 -12.76
CA ARG A 217 6.07 37.55 -12.21
C ARG A 217 5.54 37.40 -10.79
N ARG A 218 5.56 36.19 -10.20
CA ARG A 218 5.15 35.96 -8.80
C ARG A 218 6.33 35.83 -7.82
N ARG A 219 7.57 36.00 -8.29
CA ARG A 219 8.80 35.95 -7.45
C ARG A 219 9.52 37.31 -7.37
N THR A 220 8.85 38.39 -7.74
CA THR A 220 9.24 39.78 -7.48
C THR A 220 8.05 40.47 -6.84
#